data_AF-A0A078MKG9-F1
#
_entry.id   AF-A0A078MKG9-F1
#
_cell.length_a   1.000
_cell.length_b   1.000
_cell.length_c   1.000
_cell.angle_alpha   90.00
_cell.angle_beta   90.00
_cell.angle_gamma   90.00
#
_symmetry.space_group_name_H-M   'P 1'
#
loop_
_entity.id
_entity.type
_entity.pdbx_description
1 polymer ?
#
loop_
_entity_poly.entity_id
_entity_poly.type
_entity_poly.pdbx_seq_one_letter_code
_entity_poly.pdbx_strand_id
1 'polypeptide(L)'
;MKTYLKYFLVLVLLGFAVRAPADTDTQLAQNIHELRSEGYRAATYLLIDNNLFERVREPGHREAYNDALGKMEKLLRLMDNPSDLRTPFNNFVSLIRELENQPASEDQAHYHLATVNRIMMAHGALDKAAAAQYSTLASTISEQLHALHQQSLETSQILLLYQNSMFSSIGIYFIEPGETVFQTIDASIVQRAQTLKTMLPEQTGTLENLDKQYSFIQPRLLNHRSDWVPTIAAFYLQRNTETLNALAREQALQKQAG
;
A
#
# COMPACT_ATOMS: atom_id res chain seq x y z
N MET A 1 38.60 43.16 7.86
CA MET A 1 38.02 42.04 8.63
C MET A 1 36.49 41.88 8.51
N LYS A 2 35.66 42.95 8.50
CA LYS A 2 34.18 42.82 8.41
C LYS A 2 33.63 42.23 7.10
N THR A 3 34.35 42.34 5.99
CA THR A 3 33.89 41.87 4.67
C THR A 3 34.04 40.35 4.51
N TYR A 4 35.14 39.77 4.99
CA TYR A 4 35.39 38.32 4.93
C TYR A 4 34.40 37.50 5.78
N LEU A 5 33.94 38.05 6.90
CA LEU A 5 32.94 37.42 7.76
C LEU A 5 31.57 37.29 7.06
N LYS A 6 31.18 38.27 6.24
CA LYS A 6 29.94 38.20 5.43
C LYS A 6 30.03 37.14 4.33
N TYR A 7 31.16 37.05 3.64
CA TYR A 7 31.36 36.01 2.61
C TYR A 7 31.44 34.61 3.22
N PHE A 8 32.04 34.46 4.40
CA PHE A 8 32.06 33.20 5.13
C PHE A 8 30.66 32.78 5.58
N LEU A 9 29.83 33.71 6.06
CA LEU A 9 28.44 33.42 6.47
C LEU A 9 27.55 33.02 5.28
N VAL A 10 27.75 33.67 4.12
CA VAL A 10 27.05 33.30 2.87
C VAL A 10 27.51 31.93 2.36
N LEU A 11 28.80 31.60 2.44
CA LEU A 11 29.32 30.27 2.09
C LEU A 11 28.81 29.16 3.02
N VAL A 12 28.70 29.43 4.32
CA VAL A 12 28.12 28.49 5.29
C VAL A 12 26.61 28.31 5.03
N LEU A 13 25.88 29.39 4.75
CA LEU A 13 24.44 29.31 4.40
C LEU A 13 24.19 28.63 3.05
N LEU A 14 25.07 28.80 2.05
CA LEU A 14 25.02 28.05 0.79
C LEU A 14 25.40 26.57 0.99
N GLY A 15 26.31 26.26 1.92
CA GLY A 15 26.69 24.89 2.26
C GLY A 15 25.58 24.09 2.94
N PHE A 16 24.69 24.74 3.69
CA PHE A 16 23.50 24.10 4.29
C PHE A 16 22.29 24.04 3.35
N ALA A 17 22.26 24.84 2.28
CA ALA A 17 21.17 24.86 1.30
C ALA A 17 21.22 23.71 0.28
N VAL A 18 22.35 22.99 0.19
CA VAL A 18 22.48 21.80 -0.66
C VAL A 18 22.23 20.55 0.19
N ARG A 19 21.00 20.41 0.70
CA ARG A 19 20.47 19.05 0.92
C ARG A 19 20.11 18.53 -0.47
N ALA A 20 20.70 17.42 -0.88
CA ALA A 20 20.59 16.93 -2.23
C ALA A 20 19.11 16.68 -2.60
N PRO A 21 18.67 17.01 -3.83
CA PRO A 21 17.32 16.68 -4.29
C PRO A 21 16.99 15.18 -4.13
N ALA A 22 18.01 14.31 -4.18
CA ALA A 22 17.90 12.87 -3.99
C ALA A 22 17.30 12.45 -2.63
N ASP A 23 17.50 13.21 -1.55
CA ASP A 23 16.97 12.87 -0.23
C ASP A 23 15.48 13.23 -0.10
N THR A 24 15.10 14.32 -0.76
CA THR A 24 13.70 14.78 -0.81
C THR A 24 12.86 13.84 -1.67
N ASP A 25 13.39 13.45 -2.83
CA ASP A 25 12.71 12.52 -3.74
C ASP A 25 12.57 11.12 -3.12
N THR A 26 13.59 10.65 -2.39
CA THR A 26 13.54 9.37 -1.67
C THR A 26 12.45 9.38 -0.60
N GLN A 27 12.37 10.44 0.21
CA GLN A 27 11.33 10.57 1.23
C GLN A 27 9.93 10.71 0.61
N LEU A 28 9.81 11.45 -0.50
CA LEU A 28 8.56 11.59 -1.22
C LEU A 28 8.09 10.24 -1.79
N ALA A 29 8.99 9.49 -2.42
CA ALA A 29 8.70 8.15 -2.94
C ALA A 29 8.26 7.20 -1.83
N GLN A 30 8.91 7.24 -0.65
CA GLN A 30 8.51 6.49 0.54
C GLN A 30 7.10 6.87 0.99
N ASN A 31 6.79 8.17 1.10
CA ASN A 31 5.48 8.64 1.53
C ASN A 31 4.37 8.23 0.55
N ILE A 32 4.62 8.30 -0.76
CA ILE A 32 3.69 7.86 -1.79
C ILE A 32 3.49 6.34 -1.72
N HIS A 33 4.56 5.57 -1.55
CA HIS A 33 4.47 4.11 -1.36
C HIS A 33 3.62 3.74 -0.14
N GLU A 34 3.86 4.37 1.01
CA GLU A 34 3.06 4.14 2.21
C GLU A 34 1.59 4.53 2.02
N LEU A 35 1.32 5.63 1.30
CA LEU A 35 -0.06 6.04 0.99
C LEU A 35 -0.77 4.95 0.20
N ARG A 36 -0.10 4.36 -0.80
CA ARG A 36 -0.65 3.27 -1.61
C ARG A 36 -0.86 2.02 -0.76
N SER A 37 0.13 1.62 0.04
CA SER A 37 0.03 0.44 0.90
C SER A 37 -1.11 0.56 1.92
N GLU A 38 -1.29 1.72 2.55
CA GLU A 38 -2.42 1.96 3.46
C GLU A 38 -3.77 2.01 2.71
N GLY A 39 -3.79 2.47 1.45
CA GLY A 39 -4.95 2.38 0.57
C GLY A 39 -5.41 0.94 0.35
N TYR A 40 -4.48 0.04 0.03
CA TYR A 40 -4.78 -1.38 -0.11
C TYR A 40 -5.24 -2.01 1.20
N ARG A 41 -4.64 -1.63 2.33
CA ARG A 41 -5.08 -2.09 3.66
C ARG A 41 -6.52 -1.66 3.95
N ALA A 42 -6.84 -0.39 3.70
CA ALA A 42 -8.19 0.15 3.89
C ALA A 42 -9.21 -0.61 3.01
N ALA A 43 -8.92 -0.76 1.71
CA ALA A 43 -9.78 -1.49 0.78
C ALA A 43 -9.96 -2.97 1.17
N THR A 44 -8.88 -3.63 1.60
CA THR A 44 -8.90 -5.03 2.03
C THR A 44 -9.83 -5.23 3.22
N TYR A 45 -9.63 -4.48 4.31
CA TYR A 45 -10.43 -4.65 5.52
C TYR A 45 -11.87 -4.15 5.34
N LEU A 46 -12.12 -3.20 4.44
CA LEU A 46 -13.48 -2.82 4.05
C LEU A 46 -14.21 -3.97 3.35
N LEU A 47 -13.56 -4.70 2.44
CA LEU A 47 -14.15 -5.88 1.82
C LEU A 47 -14.45 -6.97 2.85
N ILE A 48 -13.54 -7.22 3.78
CA ILE A 48 -13.75 -8.22 4.84
C ILE A 48 -14.93 -7.79 5.75
N ASP A 49 -15.01 -6.53 6.20
CA ASP A 49 -16.13 -6.03 7.03
C ASP A 49 -17.50 -6.12 6.34
N ASN A 50 -17.52 -6.13 5.00
CA ASN A 50 -18.74 -6.19 4.19
C ASN A 50 -18.91 -7.54 3.47
N ASN A 51 -18.17 -8.55 3.90
CA ASN A 51 -18.29 -9.91 3.41
C ASN A 51 -19.61 -10.54 3.90
N LEU A 52 -20.53 -10.80 2.97
CA LEU A 52 -21.83 -11.40 3.27
C LEU A 52 -21.75 -12.91 3.61
N PHE A 53 -20.62 -13.56 3.34
CA PHE A 53 -20.41 -14.97 3.67
C PHE A 53 -20.02 -15.18 5.15
N GLU A 54 -19.52 -14.13 5.82
CA GLU A 54 -19.25 -14.16 7.24
C GLU A 54 -20.50 -13.72 8.02
N ARG A 55 -21.03 -14.64 8.85
CA ARG A 55 -22.25 -14.39 9.63
C ARG A 55 -22.05 -13.40 10.79
N VAL A 56 -20.80 -13.12 11.16
CA VAL A 56 -20.44 -12.25 12.28
C VAL A 56 -19.44 -11.23 11.77
N ARG A 57 -19.79 -9.95 11.83
CA ARG A 57 -18.83 -8.87 11.59
C ARG A 57 -17.89 -8.74 12.78
N GLU A 58 -16.59 -8.88 12.56
CA GLU A 58 -15.60 -8.63 13.59
C GLU A 58 -15.31 -7.12 13.70
N PRO A 59 -15.48 -6.47 14.88
CA PRO A 59 -15.24 -5.04 15.04
C PRO A 59 -13.83 -4.58 14.61
N GLY A 60 -12.83 -5.48 14.72
CA GLY A 60 -11.44 -5.19 14.37
C GLY A 60 -11.22 -4.83 12.90
N HIS A 61 -12.08 -5.25 11.98
CA HIS A 61 -11.93 -4.90 10.55
C HIS A 61 -12.25 -3.43 10.30
N ARG A 62 -13.31 -2.93 10.95
CA ARG A 62 -13.69 -1.51 10.89
C ARG A 62 -12.63 -0.61 11.50
N GLU A 63 -12.06 -1.02 12.62
CA GLU A 63 -10.94 -0.31 13.24
C GLU A 63 -9.72 -0.30 12.30
N ALA A 64 -9.41 -1.44 11.67
CA ALA A 64 -8.24 -1.58 10.81
C ALA A 64 -8.30 -0.69 9.55
N TYR A 65 -9.44 -0.59 8.86
CA TYR A 65 -9.54 0.31 7.71
C TYR A 65 -9.61 1.78 8.13
N ASN A 66 -10.21 2.12 9.27
CA ASN A 66 -10.24 3.50 9.76
C ASN A 66 -8.85 3.99 10.21
N ASP A 67 -8.05 3.14 10.85
CA ASP A 67 -6.63 3.42 11.16
C ASP A 67 -5.84 3.71 9.88
N ALA A 68 -6.02 2.87 8.85
CA ALA A 68 -5.37 3.05 7.55
C ALA A 68 -5.74 4.40 6.90
N LEU A 69 -7.03 4.77 6.86
CA LEU A 69 -7.47 6.08 6.38
C LEU A 69 -6.84 7.24 7.17
N GLY A 70 -6.70 7.09 8.49
CA GLY A 70 -6.04 8.07 9.34
C GLY A 70 -4.54 8.24 9.03
N LYS A 71 -3.84 7.16 8.69
CA LYS A 71 -2.44 7.18 8.23
C LYS A 71 -2.31 7.81 6.84
N MET A 72 -3.19 7.47 5.91
CA MET A 72 -3.23 8.09 4.58
C MET A 72 -3.40 9.61 4.66
N GLU A 73 -4.31 10.10 5.50
CA GLU A 73 -4.52 11.52 5.72
C GLU A 73 -3.26 12.20 6.32
N LYS A 74 -2.53 11.53 7.22
CA LYS A 74 -1.23 12.05 7.72
C LYS A 74 -0.20 12.14 6.60
N LEU A 75 -0.08 11.12 5.76
CA LEU A 75 0.86 11.09 4.63
C LEU A 75 0.56 12.18 3.61
N LEU A 76 -0.71 12.42 3.28
CA LEU A 76 -1.11 13.52 2.41
C LEU A 76 -0.68 14.88 2.97
N ARG A 77 -0.83 15.11 4.28
CA ARG A 77 -0.34 16.34 4.92
C ARG A 77 1.18 16.46 4.88
N LEU A 78 1.92 15.36 5.05
CA LEU A 78 3.38 15.35 4.94
C LEU A 78 3.86 15.70 3.52
N MET A 79 3.05 15.44 2.50
CA MET A 79 3.30 15.78 1.11
C MET A 79 2.71 17.13 0.68
N ASP A 80 2.27 17.96 1.63
CA ASP A 80 1.62 19.26 1.39
C ASP A 80 0.30 19.18 0.59
N ASN A 81 -0.47 18.11 0.80
CA ASN A 81 -1.81 17.89 0.25
C ASN A 81 -1.92 18.09 -1.28
N PRO A 82 -1.13 17.35 -2.08
CA PRO A 82 -1.16 17.52 -3.53
C PRO A 82 -2.56 17.23 -4.07
N SER A 83 -3.13 18.17 -4.85
CA SER A 83 -4.52 18.12 -5.32
C SER A 83 -4.88 16.81 -6.03
N ASP A 84 -3.92 16.27 -6.78
CA ASP A 84 -4.06 15.08 -7.60
C ASP A 84 -4.21 13.80 -6.77
N LEU A 85 -3.76 13.82 -5.50
CA LEU A 85 -3.99 12.72 -4.54
C LEU A 85 -5.10 13.06 -3.55
N ARG A 86 -5.20 14.33 -3.13
CA ARG A 86 -6.19 14.78 -2.15
C ARG A 86 -7.62 14.59 -2.65
N THR A 87 -7.88 14.92 -3.91
CA THR A 87 -9.20 14.80 -4.52
C THR A 87 -9.70 13.34 -4.56
N PRO A 88 -8.95 12.38 -5.15
CA PRO A 88 -9.38 10.99 -5.15
C PRO A 88 -9.43 10.38 -3.74
N PHE A 89 -8.56 10.81 -2.81
CA PHE A 89 -8.63 10.39 -1.41
C PHE A 89 -9.93 10.85 -0.73
N ASN A 90 -10.31 12.13 -0.88
CA ASN A 90 -11.55 12.64 -0.31
C ASN A 90 -12.77 11.89 -0.86
N ASN A 91 -12.78 11.56 -2.16
CA ASN A 91 -13.84 10.76 -2.77
C ASN A 91 -13.90 9.34 -2.18
N PHE A 92 -12.75 8.68 -2.04
CA PHE A 92 -12.64 7.37 -1.42
C PHE A 92 -13.19 7.36 0.01
N VAL A 93 -12.79 8.33 0.84
CA VAL A 93 -13.29 8.48 2.22
C VAL A 93 -14.79 8.78 2.24
N SER A 94 -15.26 9.70 1.38
CA SER A 94 -16.68 10.08 1.33
C SER A 94 -17.58 8.88 1.05
N LEU A 95 -17.19 8.01 0.11
CA LEU A 95 -17.96 6.81 -0.22
C LEU A 95 -17.97 5.79 0.93
N ILE A 96 -16.86 5.66 1.66
CA ILE A 96 -16.80 4.83 2.88
C ILE A 96 -17.76 5.38 3.95
N ARG A 97 -17.77 6.70 4.16
CA ARG A 97 -18.72 7.33 5.11
C ARG A 97 -20.17 7.23 4.63
N GLU A 98 -20.41 7.26 3.32
CA GLU A 98 -21.75 6.99 2.74
C GLU A 98 -22.20 5.58 3.13
N LEU A 99 -21.36 4.56 2.94
CA LEU A 99 -21.64 3.17 3.32
C LEU A 99 -21.90 3.02 4.83
N GLU A 100 -21.09 3.62 5.69
CA GLU A 100 -21.23 3.50 7.15
C GLU A 100 -22.51 4.13 7.70
N ASN A 101 -23.07 5.12 7.00
CA ASN A 101 -24.30 5.80 7.39
C ASN A 101 -25.57 5.15 6.81
N GLN A 102 -25.44 4.09 6.01
CA GLN A 102 -26.59 3.38 5.46
C GLN A 102 -27.30 2.55 6.55
N PRO A 103 -28.64 2.47 6.54
CA PRO A 103 -29.40 1.70 7.53
C PRO A 103 -29.04 0.21 7.49
N ALA A 104 -28.69 -0.36 8.63
CA ALA A 104 -28.45 -1.80 8.77
C ALA A 104 -29.77 -2.58 8.83
N SER A 105 -30.51 -2.65 7.72
CA SER A 105 -31.68 -3.55 7.59
C SER A 105 -31.37 -4.70 6.62
N GLU A 106 -31.81 -5.92 6.95
CA GLU A 106 -31.52 -7.16 6.22
C GLU A 106 -31.90 -7.09 4.73
N ASP A 107 -32.93 -6.33 4.35
CA ASP A 107 -33.40 -6.19 2.97
C ASP A 107 -32.50 -5.32 2.07
N GLN A 108 -31.47 -4.66 2.62
CA GLN A 108 -30.63 -3.68 1.88
C GLN A 108 -29.22 -4.18 1.52
N ALA A 109 -28.90 -5.46 1.77
CA ALA A 109 -27.59 -6.03 1.48
C ALA A 109 -27.11 -5.82 0.03
N HIS A 110 -28.03 -5.79 -0.95
CA HIS A 110 -27.72 -5.51 -2.35
C HIS A 110 -27.33 -4.05 -2.62
N TYR A 111 -27.87 -3.08 -1.87
CA TYR A 111 -27.50 -1.67 -2.01
C TYR A 111 -26.08 -1.40 -1.49
N HIS A 112 -25.64 -2.17 -0.49
CA HIS A 112 -24.30 -2.06 0.05
C HIS A 112 -23.24 -2.49 -0.98
N LEU A 113 -23.46 -3.56 -1.74
CA LEU A 113 -22.50 -4.04 -2.74
C LEU A 113 -22.25 -3.03 -3.87
N ALA A 114 -23.28 -2.28 -4.30
CA ALA A 114 -23.10 -1.20 -5.28
C ALA A 114 -22.21 -0.07 -4.72
N THR A 115 -22.40 0.28 -3.45
CA THR A 115 -21.58 1.28 -2.74
C THR A 115 -20.15 0.76 -2.56
N VAL A 116 -19.97 -0.49 -2.14
CA VAL A 116 -18.65 -1.13 -2.04
C VAL A 116 -17.94 -1.14 -3.40
N ASN A 117 -18.65 -1.43 -4.49
CA ASN A 117 -18.06 -1.37 -5.82
C ASN A 117 -17.59 0.05 -6.20
N ARG A 118 -18.39 1.09 -5.89
CA ARG A 118 -17.97 2.49 -6.06
C ARG A 118 -16.75 2.83 -5.22
N ILE A 119 -16.67 2.31 -3.99
CA ILE A 119 -15.50 2.48 -3.12
C ILE A 119 -14.26 1.83 -3.75
N MET A 120 -14.38 0.62 -4.30
CA MET A 120 -13.29 -0.07 -5.01
C MET A 120 -12.83 0.69 -6.26
N MET A 121 -13.75 1.30 -7.00
CA MET A 121 -13.41 2.21 -8.11
C MET A 121 -12.62 3.42 -7.62
N ALA A 122 -13.06 4.06 -6.54
CA ALA A 122 -12.38 5.22 -5.98
C ALA A 122 -10.99 4.88 -5.43
N HIS A 123 -10.83 3.74 -4.77
CA HIS A 123 -9.53 3.20 -4.38
C HIS A 123 -8.62 3.00 -5.60
N GLY A 124 -9.11 2.35 -6.66
CA GLY A 124 -8.34 2.15 -7.89
C GLY A 124 -7.92 3.46 -8.56
N ALA A 125 -8.78 4.49 -8.54
CA ALA A 125 -8.44 5.81 -9.04
C ALA A 125 -7.34 6.50 -8.20
N LEU A 126 -7.44 6.41 -6.87
CA LEU A 126 -6.41 6.92 -5.96
C LEU A 126 -5.07 6.20 -6.15
N ASP A 127 -5.06 4.87 -6.21
CA ASP A 127 -3.84 4.09 -6.42
C ASP A 127 -3.17 4.43 -7.75
N LYS A 128 -3.96 4.56 -8.84
CA LYS A 128 -3.43 4.99 -10.15
C LYS A 128 -2.82 6.39 -10.11
N ALA A 129 -3.46 7.33 -9.42
CA ALA A 129 -2.91 8.69 -9.26
C ALA A 129 -1.59 8.67 -8.47
N ALA A 130 -1.54 7.91 -7.38
CA ALA A 130 -0.33 7.73 -6.58
C ALA A 130 0.78 7.00 -7.36
N ALA A 131 0.43 5.97 -8.14
CA ALA A 131 1.37 5.25 -9.00
C ALA A 131 1.97 6.16 -10.08
N ALA A 132 1.15 7.04 -10.67
CA ALA A 132 1.62 8.02 -11.65
C ALA A 132 2.66 8.95 -11.03
N GLN A 133 2.42 9.48 -9.83
CA GLN A 133 3.40 10.32 -9.13
C GLN A 133 4.66 9.52 -8.74
N TYR A 134 4.49 8.32 -8.18
CA TYR A 134 5.62 7.45 -7.82
C TYR A 134 6.54 7.15 -9.02
N SER A 135 5.97 6.92 -10.21
CA SER A 135 6.77 6.58 -11.40
C SER A 135 7.75 7.68 -11.81
N THR A 136 7.44 8.95 -11.50
CA THR A 136 8.35 10.08 -11.75
C THR A 136 9.60 10.08 -10.85
N LEU A 137 9.54 9.34 -9.73
CA LEU A 137 10.60 9.22 -8.72
C LEU A 137 11.33 7.87 -8.79
N ALA A 138 10.84 6.92 -9.59
CA ALA A 138 11.38 5.56 -9.61
C ALA A 138 12.86 5.49 -10.03
N SER A 139 13.33 6.44 -10.85
CA SER A 139 14.74 6.54 -11.28
C SER A 139 15.65 7.25 -10.27
N THR A 140 15.10 7.89 -9.24
CA THR A 140 15.87 8.67 -8.25
C THR A 140 16.08 7.92 -6.93
N ILE A 141 15.32 6.85 -6.70
CA ILE A 141 15.46 5.96 -5.55
C ILE A 141 16.43 4.81 -5.82
N SER A 142 16.94 4.19 -4.75
CA SER A 142 17.80 3.02 -4.89
C SER A 142 17.02 1.81 -5.40
N GLU A 143 17.71 0.89 -6.07
CA GLU A 143 17.11 -0.35 -6.57
C GLU A 143 16.54 -1.20 -5.43
N GLN A 144 17.21 -1.22 -4.27
CA GLN A 144 16.74 -1.92 -3.07
C GLN A 144 15.42 -1.35 -2.56
N LEU A 145 15.32 -0.02 -2.45
CA LEU A 145 14.10 0.63 -1.98
C LEU A 145 12.94 0.40 -2.96
N HIS A 146 13.22 0.54 -4.26
CA HIS A 146 12.24 0.26 -5.30
C HIS A 146 11.74 -1.20 -5.25
N ALA A 147 12.65 -2.16 -5.07
CA ALA A 147 12.30 -3.58 -4.96
C ALA A 147 11.46 -3.88 -3.71
N LEU A 148 11.76 -3.26 -2.56
CA LEU A 148 10.96 -3.39 -1.34
C LEU A 148 9.55 -2.82 -1.52
N HIS A 149 9.44 -1.63 -2.15
CA HIS A 149 8.14 -1.03 -2.46
C HIS A 149 7.29 -1.92 -3.36
N GLN A 150 7.89 -2.44 -4.44
CA GLN A 150 7.20 -3.34 -5.36
C GLN A 150 6.75 -4.64 -4.67
N GLN A 151 7.61 -5.27 -3.86
CA GLN A 151 7.25 -6.48 -3.11
C GLN A 151 6.06 -6.23 -2.18
N SER A 152 6.08 -5.11 -1.46
CA SER A 152 5.03 -4.73 -0.51
C SER A 152 3.69 -4.47 -1.20
N LEU A 153 3.72 -3.74 -2.32
CA LEU A 153 2.51 -3.45 -3.10
C LEU A 153 1.93 -4.68 -3.78
N GLU A 154 2.76 -5.52 -4.40
CA GLU A 154 2.29 -6.76 -5.04
C GLU A 154 1.69 -7.72 -3.99
N THR A 155 2.29 -7.80 -2.80
CA THR A 155 1.73 -8.56 -1.67
C THR A 155 0.36 -8.03 -1.23
N SER A 156 0.19 -6.70 -1.23
CA SER A 156 -1.09 -6.05 -0.91
C SER A 156 -2.14 -6.25 -2.03
N GLN A 157 -1.69 -6.21 -3.29
CA GLN A 157 -2.53 -6.39 -4.47
C GLN A 157 -3.08 -7.81 -4.58
N ILE A 158 -2.23 -8.83 -4.40
CA ILE A 158 -2.68 -10.23 -4.44
C ILE A 158 -3.64 -10.53 -3.29
N LEU A 159 -3.43 -9.94 -2.12
CA LEU A 159 -4.37 -10.04 -1.00
C LEU A 159 -5.72 -9.41 -1.35
N LEU A 160 -5.73 -8.16 -1.83
CA LEU A 160 -6.98 -7.49 -2.18
C LEU A 160 -7.73 -8.23 -3.30
N LEU A 161 -7.00 -8.72 -4.29
CA LEU A 161 -7.54 -9.55 -5.36
C LEU A 161 -8.16 -10.84 -4.83
N TYR A 162 -7.47 -11.51 -3.89
CA TYR A 162 -7.99 -12.69 -3.20
C TYR A 162 -9.27 -12.39 -2.42
N GLN A 163 -9.34 -11.29 -1.67
CA GLN A 163 -10.57 -10.89 -0.96
C GLN A 163 -11.70 -10.57 -1.94
N ASN A 164 -11.38 -9.89 -3.05
CA ASN A 164 -12.36 -9.54 -4.07
C ASN A 164 -12.92 -10.76 -4.81
N SER A 165 -12.20 -11.88 -4.87
CA SER A 165 -12.60 -13.06 -5.63
C SER A 165 -13.92 -13.70 -5.19
N MET A 166 -14.38 -13.42 -3.96
CA MET A 166 -15.67 -13.90 -3.45
C MET A 166 -16.85 -12.98 -3.79
N PHE A 167 -16.58 -11.77 -4.32
CA PHE A 167 -17.61 -10.81 -4.67
C PHE A 167 -17.85 -10.82 -6.19
N SER A 168 -18.87 -11.54 -6.64
CA SER A 168 -19.19 -11.65 -8.07
C SER A 168 -19.58 -10.33 -8.74
N SER A 169 -20.06 -9.35 -7.96
CA SER A 169 -20.54 -8.05 -8.45
C SER A 169 -19.56 -6.90 -8.24
N ILE A 170 -18.36 -7.14 -7.68
CA ILE A 170 -17.36 -6.10 -7.41
C ILE A 170 -16.22 -6.22 -8.42
N GLY A 171 -16.00 -5.15 -9.19
CA GLY A 171 -14.95 -5.07 -10.19
C GLY A 171 -13.55 -4.91 -9.59
N ILE A 172 -12.54 -5.26 -10.38
CA ILE A 172 -11.13 -5.03 -10.08
C ILE A 172 -10.69 -3.75 -10.81
N TYR A 173 -10.25 -2.73 -10.05
CA TYR A 173 -9.96 -1.40 -10.61
C TYR A 173 -8.51 -0.92 -10.42
N PHE A 174 -7.71 -1.67 -9.66
CA PHE A 174 -6.33 -1.33 -9.28
C PHE A 174 -5.27 -2.10 -10.08
N ILE A 175 -5.68 -3.07 -10.89
CA ILE A 175 -4.82 -3.80 -11.82
C ILE A 175 -5.60 -4.10 -13.10
N GLU A 176 -4.90 -4.31 -14.21
CA GLU A 176 -5.52 -4.79 -15.44
C GLU A 176 -6.08 -6.20 -15.23
N PRO A 177 -7.38 -6.42 -15.48
CA PRO A 177 -7.99 -7.73 -15.30
C PRO A 177 -7.50 -8.69 -16.40
N GLY A 178 -7.22 -9.93 -16.01
CA GLY A 178 -6.84 -11.01 -16.93
C GLY A 178 -6.90 -12.36 -16.24
N GLU A 179 -7.04 -13.44 -17.02
CA GLU A 179 -7.17 -14.81 -16.48
C GLU A 179 -5.93 -15.26 -15.69
N THR A 180 -4.76 -14.68 -16.01
CA THR A 180 -3.46 -15.04 -15.42
C THR A 180 -2.95 -14.06 -14.37
N VAL A 181 -3.79 -13.10 -13.94
CA VAL A 181 -3.34 -11.99 -13.08
C VAL A 181 -2.81 -12.49 -11.73
N PHE A 182 -3.47 -13.48 -11.11
CA PHE A 182 -3.00 -14.10 -9.85
C PHE A 182 -1.64 -14.76 -10.02
N GLN A 183 -1.46 -15.57 -11.07
CA GLN A 183 -0.22 -16.29 -11.35
C GLN A 183 0.92 -15.32 -11.67
N THR A 184 0.61 -14.22 -12.34
CA THR A 184 1.60 -13.19 -12.71
C THR A 184 2.12 -12.46 -11.47
N ILE A 185 1.23 -12.01 -10.58
CA ILE A 185 1.63 -11.36 -9.32
C ILE A 185 2.39 -12.36 -8.44
N ASP A 186 1.88 -13.59 -8.31
CA ASP A 186 2.53 -14.64 -7.50
C ASP A 186 3.97 -14.92 -7.96
N ALA A 187 4.17 -15.13 -9.26
CA ALA A 187 5.49 -15.36 -9.83
C ALA A 187 6.44 -14.17 -9.58
N SER A 188 5.93 -12.94 -9.72
CA SER A 188 6.69 -11.72 -9.44
C SER A 188 7.13 -11.63 -7.98
N ILE A 189 6.22 -11.87 -7.03
CA ILE A 189 6.50 -11.88 -5.58
C ILE A 189 7.58 -12.92 -5.26
N VAL A 190 7.45 -14.14 -5.78
CA VAL A 190 8.40 -15.24 -5.52
C VAL A 190 9.78 -14.93 -6.11
N GLN A 191 9.84 -14.42 -7.34
CA GLN A 191 11.09 -14.06 -7.99
C GLN A 191 11.79 -12.92 -7.25
N ARG A 192 11.07 -11.84 -6.96
CA ARG A 192 11.62 -10.64 -6.32
C ARG A 192 12.05 -10.90 -4.88
N ALA A 193 11.41 -11.83 -4.17
CA ALA A 193 11.90 -12.30 -2.88
C ALA A 193 13.32 -12.87 -2.95
N GLN A 194 13.65 -13.65 -3.99
CA GLN A 194 15.02 -14.15 -4.19
C GLN A 194 16.00 -13.01 -4.49
N THR A 195 15.58 -12.06 -5.32
CA THR A 195 16.37 -10.86 -5.65
C THR A 195 16.66 -10.03 -4.39
N LEU A 196 15.64 -9.78 -3.55
CA LEU A 196 15.78 -9.01 -2.32
C LEU A 196 16.79 -9.63 -1.35
N LYS A 197 16.83 -10.97 -1.22
CA LYS A 197 17.84 -11.64 -0.38
C LYS A 197 19.27 -11.46 -0.89
N THR A 198 19.43 -11.28 -2.20
CA THR A 198 20.75 -10.99 -2.80
C THR A 198 21.13 -9.52 -2.61
N MET A 199 20.14 -8.62 -2.67
CA MET A 199 20.32 -7.17 -2.54
C MET A 199 20.52 -6.71 -1.09
N LEU A 200 19.92 -7.39 -0.13
CA LEU A 200 19.90 -7.05 1.30
C LEU A 200 20.35 -8.26 2.14
N PRO A 201 21.62 -8.70 2.00
CA PRO A 201 22.12 -9.90 2.66
C PRO A 201 22.00 -9.83 4.19
N GLU A 202 22.10 -8.64 4.78
CA GLU A 202 21.90 -8.38 6.20
C GLU A 202 20.47 -8.63 6.69
N GLN A 203 19.47 -8.61 5.79
CA GLN A 203 18.06 -8.85 6.08
C GLN A 203 17.58 -10.25 5.69
N THR A 204 18.50 -11.16 5.29
CA THR A 204 18.14 -12.49 4.79
C THR A 204 17.22 -13.26 5.75
N GLY A 205 17.50 -13.25 7.05
CA GLY A 205 16.66 -13.95 8.04
C GLY A 205 15.23 -13.40 8.11
N THR A 206 15.06 -12.07 8.01
CA THR A 206 13.75 -11.42 7.95
C THR A 206 13.02 -11.83 6.66
N LEU A 207 13.70 -11.73 5.51
CA LEU A 207 13.13 -12.07 4.20
C LEU A 207 12.76 -13.55 4.08
N GLU A 208 13.54 -14.47 4.63
CA GLU A 208 13.20 -15.90 4.70
C GLU A 208 11.95 -16.18 5.52
N ASN A 209 11.71 -15.41 6.59
CA ASN A 209 10.48 -15.54 7.36
C ASN A 209 9.26 -15.03 6.57
N LEU A 210 9.42 -13.95 5.80
CA LEU A 210 8.37 -13.48 4.89
C LEU A 210 8.03 -14.52 3.81
N ASP A 211 9.06 -15.15 3.23
CA ASP A 211 8.90 -16.24 2.26
C ASP A 211 8.11 -17.40 2.85
N LYS A 212 8.45 -17.84 4.07
CA LYS A 212 7.74 -18.93 4.77
C LYS A 212 6.26 -18.59 4.99
N GLN A 213 5.95 -17.36 5.41
CA GLN A 213 4.58 -16.89 5.61
C GLN A 213 3.81 -16.82 4.29
N TYR A 214 4.45 -16.35 3.22
CA TYR A 214 3.84 -16.28 1.90
C TYR A 214 3.58 -17.69 1.33
N SER A 215 4.58 -18.57 1.33
CA SER A 215 4.44 -19.96 0.84
C SER A 215 3.39 -20.76 1.61
N PHE A 216 3.14 -20.44 2.89
CA PHE A 216 2.07 -21.08 3.65
C PHE A 216 0.67 -20.74 3.10
N ILE A 217 0.45 -19.50 2.65
CA ILE A 217 -0.85 -19.06 2.12
C ILE A 217 -0.97 -19.23 0.60
N GLN A 218 0.14 -19.24 -0.13
CA GLN A 218 0.22 -19.29 -1.59
C GLN A 218 -0.71 -20.34 -2.25
N PRO A 219 -0.77 -21.61 -1.79
CA PRO A 219 -1.66 -22.60 -2.42
C PRO A 219 -3.15 -22.19 -2.39
N ARG A 220 -3.55 -21.45 -1.35
CA ARG A 220 -4.93 -20.96 -1.20
C ARG A 220 -5.21 -19.73 -2.05
N LEU A 221 -4.21 -18.90 -2.30
CA LEU A 221 -4.33 -17.76 -3.23
C LEU A 221 -4.58 -18.27 -4.66
N LEU A 222 -3.84 -19.31 -5.08
CA LEU A 222 -3.95 -19.89 -6.41
C LEU A 222 -5.21 -20.75 -6.59
N ASN A 223 -5.68 -21.43 -5.54
CA ASN A 223 -6.88 -22.27 -5.53
C ASN A 223 -8.02 -21.66 -4.69
N HIS A 224 -8.27 -20.36 -4.85
CA HIS A 224 -9.18 -19.56 -4.01
C HIS A 224 -10.65 -20.01 -4.05
N ARG A 225 -11.06 -20.83 -5.03
CA ARG A 225 -12.44 -21.33 -5.15
C ARG A 225 -12.80 -22.47 -4.19
N SER A 226 -11.81 -23.16 -3.64
CA SER A 226 -12.02 -24.40 -2.87
C SER A 226 -11.78 -24.22 -1.37
N ASP A 227 -10.80 -23.41 -0.98
CA ASP A 227 -10.33 -23.27 0.41
C ASP A 227 -10.14 -21.79 0.78
N TRP A 228 -11.21 -20.99 0.69
CA TRP A 228 -11.16 -19.57 1.01
C TRP A 228 -11.03 -19.31 2.51
N VAL A 229 -9.98 -18.59 2.92
CA VAL A 229 -9.63 -18.27 4.32
C VAL A 229 -9.27 -16.78 4.47
N PRO A 230 -10.25 -15.87 4.38
CA PRO A 230 -10.02 -14.44 4.23
C PRO A 230 -9.19 -13.84 5.37
N THR A 231 -9.54 -14.15 6.61
CA THR A 231 -8.88 -13.64 7.81
C THR A 231 -7.44 -14.15 7.94
N ILE A 232 -7.20 -15.43 7.62
CA ILE A 232 -5.85 -16.02 7.68
C ILE A 232 -4.95 -15.43 6.60
N ALA A 233 -5.47 -15.28 5.37
CA ALA A 233 -4.73 -14.64 4.30
C ALA A 233 -4.40 -13.18 4.63
N ALA A 234 -5.38 -12.43 5.14
CA ALA A 234 -5.17 -11.06 5.61
C ALA A 234 -4.12 -10.99 6.72
N PHE A 235 -4.16 -11.87 7.71
CA PHE A 235 -3.20 -11.90 8.81
C PHE A 235 -1.74 -12.04 8.31
N TYR A 236 -1.45 -13.05 7.48
CA TYR A 236 -0.09 -13.28 7.02
C TYR A 236 0.38 -12.22 6.01
N LEU A 237 -0.46 -11.88 5.03
CA LEU A 237 -0.04 -10.96 3.97
C LEU A 237 0.05 -9.51 4.47
N GLN A 238 -0.83 -9.08 5.39
CA GLN A 238 -0.69 -7.76 6.02
C GLN A 238 0.56 -7.69 6.88
N ARG A 239 0.87 -8.74 7.66
CA ARG A 239 2.12 -8.79 8.42
C ARG A 239 3.35 -8.71 7.51
N ASN A 240 3.30 -9.38 6.35
CA ASN A 240 4.37 -9.30 5.37
C ASN A 240 4.54 -7.88 4.83
N THR A 241 3.44 -7.25 4.40
CA THR A 241 3.43 -5.85 3.92
C THR A 241 3.93 -4.87 4.99
N GLU A 242 3.51 -5.00 6.25
CA GLU A 242 3.97 -4.15 7.35
C GLU A 242 5.49 -4.29 7.58
N THR A 243 6.01 -5.51 7.52
CA THR A 243 7.45 -5.78 7.66
C THR A 243 8.23 -5.21 6.47
N LEU A 244 7.77 -5.41 5.24
CA LEU A 244 8.39 -4.85 4.05
C LEU A 244 8.39 -3.32 4.06
N ASN A 245 7.32 -2.69 4.53
CA ASN A 245 7.25 -1.25 4.70
C ASN A 245 8.21 -0.75 5.78
N ALA A 246 8.42 -1.50 6.86
CA ALA A 246 9.41 -1.16 7.88
C ALA A 246 10.84 -1.22 7.31
N LEU A 247 11.18 -2.29 6.58
CA LEU A 247 12.47 -2.40 5.89
C LEU A 247 12.66 -1.26 4.87
N ALA A 248 11.62 -0.89 4.13
CA ALA A 248 11.68 0.23 3.19
C ALA A 248 11.98 1.57 3.90
N ARG A 249 11.32 1.84 5.04
CA ARG A 249 11.63 3.02 5.87
C ARG A 249 13.08 3.03 6.34
N GLU A 250 13.59 1.90 6.81
CA GLU A 250 14.98 1.78 7.25
C GLU A 250 15.94 2.09 6.09
N GLN A 251 15.69 1.55 4.90
CA GLN A 251 16.48 1.82 3.70
C GLN A 251 16.40 3.30 3.26
N ALA A 252 15.22 3.91 3.31
CA ALA A 252 15.04 5.33 3.00
C ALA A 252 15.83 6.24 3.97
N LEU A 253 15.88 5.87 5.26
CA LEU A 253 16.63 6.62 6.29
C LEU A 253 18.15 6.42 6.20
N GLN A 254 18.62 5.23 5.85
CA GLN A 254 20.07 4.97 5.69
C GLN A 254 20.70 5.84 4.60
N LYS A 255 19.97 6.11 3.51
CA LYS A 255 20.41 7.02 2.45
C LYS A 255 20.51 8.48 2.90
N GLN A 256 19.74 8.90 3.90
CA GLN A 256 19.81 10.27 4.45
C GLN A 256 21.03 10.49 5.36
N ALA A 257 21.67 9.40 5.82
CA ALA A 257 22.77 9.45 6.79
C ALA A 257 24.17 9.26 6.16
N GLY A 258 24.25 8.85 4.89
CA GLY A 258 25.48 8.62 4.14
C GLY A 258 25.73 9.69 3.09
#